data_AF-A0A7L0JEG4-F1
#
_entry.id   AF-A0A7L0JEG4-F1
#
_cell.length_a   1.000
_cell.length_b   1.000
_cell.length_c   1.000
_cell.angle_alpha   90.00
_cell.angle_beta   90.00
_cell.angle_gamma   90.00
#
_symmetry.space_group_name_H-M   'P 1'
#
loop_
_entity.id
_entity.type
_entity.pdbx_description
1 polymer ?
#
loop_
_entity_poly.entity_id
_entity_poly.type
_entity_poly.pdbx_seq_one_letter_code
_entity_poly.pdbx_strand_id
1 'polypeptide(L)'
;QKSISLSSWRIKVMDGNTAISVEGKRQDMKGLLWHSNAVTERLAHNQVRTSSGSIYVLQGKMDSATMRREGFPYRFIKQFTSGFSRRWKEYVQEFLQERRR
;
A
#
# COMPACT_ATOMS: atom_id res chain seq x y z
N GLN A 1 17.06 -3.58 -12.17
CA GLN A 1 15.88 -2.75 -11.86
C GLN A 1 16.09 -2.18 -10.44
N LYS A 2 16.13 -0.85 -10.26
CA LYS A 2 16.36 -0.24 -8.94
C LYS A 2 15.04 -0.19 -8.16
N SER A 3 15.05 -0.65 -6.91
CA SER A 3 13.87 -0.61 -6.05
C SER A 3 13.79 0.72 -5.28
N ILE A 4 12.57 1.18 -5.02
CA ILE A 4 12.27 2.40 -4.26
C ILE A 4 11.91 1.99 -2.83
N SER A 5 12.57 2.55 -1.82
CA SER A 5 12.26 2.25 -0.42
C SER A 5 11.33 3.32 0.17
N LEU A 6 10.21 2.89 0.75
CA LEU A 6 9.25 3.75 1.45
C LEU A 6 9.21 3.40 2.93
N SER A 7 9.39 4.38 3.80
CA SER A 7 9.10 4.28 5.24
C SER A 7 7.80 4.98 5.58
N SER A 8 7.27 4.74 6.79
CA SER A 8 6.00 5.35 7.24
C SER A 8 4.90 5.18 6.19
N TRP A 9 4.88 3.99 5.60
CA TRP A 9 4.12 3.73 4.39
C TRP A 9 2.66 3.41 4.73
N ARG A 10 1.75 3.66 3.80
CA ARG A 10 0.32 3.38 3.93
C ARG A 10 -0.27 3.00 2.57
N ILE A 11 -1.47 2.45 2.60
CA ILE A 11 -2.26 2.18 1.39
C ILE A 11 -3.18 3.36 1.13
N LYS A 12 -3.29 3.78 -0.14
CA LYS A 12 -4.31 4.74 -0.59
C LYS A 12 -5.20 4.08 -1.62
N VAL A 13 -6.50 4.37 -1.56
CA VAL A 13 -7.46 3.95 -2.59
C VAL A 13 -7.42 4.95 -3.73
N MET A 14 -7.46 4.46 -4.96
CA MET A 14 -7.46 5.28 -6.17
C MET A 14 -8.50 4.80 -7.18
N ASP A 15 -8.66 5.56 -8.26
CA ASP A 15 -9.48 5.22 -9.42
C ASP A 15 -10.93 4.84 -9.05
N GLY A 16 -11.60 5.66 -8.22
CA GLY A 16 -13.00 5.42 -7.84
C GLY A 16 -13.23 4.11 -7.10
N ASN A 17 -12.33 3.75 -6.18
CA ASN A 17 -12.35 2.48 -5.44
C ASN A 17 -12.12 1.25 -6.33
N THR A 18 -11.26 1.33 -7.35
CA THR A 18 -10.92 0.17 -8.22
C THR A 18 -9.49 -0.33 -8.06
N ALA A 19 -8.59 0.51 -7.54
CA ALA A 19 -7.21 0.16 -7.31
C ALA A 19 -6.69 0.72 -5.99
N ILE A 20 -5.49 0.27 -5.61
CA ILE A 20 -4.74 0.83 -4.49
C ILE A 20 -3.32 1.21 -4.90
N SER A 21 -2.79 2.27 -4.31
CA SER A 21 -1.38 2.64 -4.35
C SER A 21 -0.75 2.52 -2.96
N VAL A 22 0.58 2.57 -2.91
CA VAL A 22 1.33 2.79 -1.67
C VAL A 22 1.86 4.22 -1.63
N GLU A 23 1.72 4.85 -0.47
CA GLU A 23 2.30 6.17 -0.18
C GLU A 23 3.26 6.05 0.99
N GLY A 24 4.23 6.95 1.08
CA GLY A 24 5.15 6.99 2.21
C GLY A 24 6.28 8.00 2.01
N LYS A 25 7.27 7.95 2.90
CA LYS A 25 8.48 8.75 2.79
C LYS A 25 9.53 7.99 2.00
N ARG A 26 9.95 8.55 0.86
CA ARG A 26 10.93 7.94 -0.04
C ARG A 26 12.35 8.16 0.46
N GLN A 27 13.05 7.07 0.76
CA GLN A 27 14.33 7.10 1.47
C GLN A 27 15.48 7.69 0.65
N ASP A 28 15.56 7.38 -0.65
CA ASP A 28 16.58 7.92 -1.55
C ASP A 28 16.35 9.40 -1.92
N MET A 29 15.22 9.98 -1.52
CA MET A 29 14.84 11.37 -1.77
C MET A 29 14.65 12.15 -0.46
N LYS A 30 15.53 11.92 0.52
CA LYS A 30 15.54 12.64 1.81
C LYS A 30 14.19 12.60 2.55
N GLY A 31 13.43 11.52 2.40
CA GLY A 31 12.13 11.34 3.05
C GLY A 31 10.99 12.12 2.42
N LEU A 32 11.13 12.59 1.17
CA LEU A 32 10.04 13.23 0.42
C LEU A 32 8.78 12.37 0.43
N LEU A 33 7.63 13.00 0.63
CA LEU A 33 6.33 12.34 0.52
C LEU A 33 6.13 11.89 -0.93
N TRP A 34 5.86 10.61 -1.09
CA TRP A 34 5.77 9.95 -2.38
C TRP A 34 4.53 9.09 -2.45
N HIS A 35 3.92 9.00 -3.64
CA HIS A 35 2.84 8.07 -3.94
C HIS A 35 3.23 7.24 -5.17
N SER A 36 2.84 5.98 -5.18
CA SER A 36 3.08 5.08 -6.31
C SER A 36 1.91 5.07 -7.30
N ASN A 37 2.12 4.46 -8.47
CA ASN A 37 1.00 3.96 -9.30
C ASN A 37 0.30 2.78 -8.61
N ALA A 38 -0.76 2.27 -9.25
CA ALA A 38 -1.52 1.12 -8.78
C ALA A 38 -0.62 -0.10 -8.52
N VAL A 39 -0.79 -0.75 -7.36
CA VAL A 39 -0.12 -2.00 -7.00
C VAL A 39 -0.76 -3.14 -7.78
N THR A 40 0.05 -3.90 -8.52
CA THR A 40 -0.42 -4.99 -9.41
C THR A 40 0.03 -6.37 -8.94
N GLU A 41 1.20 -6.43 -8.29
CA GLU A 41 1.83 -7.70 -7.93
C GLU A 41 2.58 -7.60 -6.59
N ARG A 42 2.61 -8.74 -5.88
CA ARG A 42 3.41 -8.93 -4.67
C ARG A 42 4.63 -9.78 -5.01
N LEU A 43 5.81 -9.24 -4.80
CA LEU A 43 7.09 -9.95 -4.96
C LEU A 43 7.52 -10.60 -3.63
N ALA A 44 7.32 -9.90 -2.51
CA ALA A 44 7.54 -10.39 -1.16
C ALA A 44 6.54 -9.75 -0.21
N HIS A 45 6.55 -10.11 1.07
CA HIS A 45 5.59 -9.52 2.02
C HIS A 45 5.76 -7.99 2.12
N ASN A 46 6.98 -7.49 2.02
CA ASN A 46 7.30 -6.07 2.02
C ASN A 46 7.71 -5.54 0.64
N GLN A 47 7.46 -6.28 -0.44
CA GLN A 47 7.84 -5.84 -1.78
C GLN A 47 6.69 -5.99 -2.77
N VAL A 48 6.38 -4.90 -3.46
CA VAL A 48 5.29 -4.84 -4.42
C VAL A 48 5.76 -4.20 -5.72
N ARG A 49 5.15 -4.63 -6.83
CA ARG A 49 5.33 -4.03 -8.15
C ARG A 49 4.06 -3.25 -8.53
N THR A 50 4.26 -2.11 -9.18
CA THR A 50 3.18 -1.26 -9.66
C THR A 50 2.94 -1.41 -11.16
N SER A 51 1.84 -0.86 -11.67
CA SER A 51 1.49 -0.87 -13.10
C SER A 51 2.56 -0.23 -14.00
N SER A 52 3.32 0.74 -13.50
CA SER A 52 4.49 1.33 -14.17
C SER A 52 5.73 0.43 -14.19
N GLY A 53 5.66 -0.78 -13.64
CA GLY A 53 6.79 -1.71 -13.49
C GLY A 53 7.74 -1.36 -12.35
N SER A 54 7.50 -0.27 -11.60
CA SER A 54 8.34 0.12 -10.46
C SER A 54 8.19 -0.85 -9.29
N ILE A 55 9.29 -1.14 -8.60
CA ILE A 55 9.32 -2.03 -7.43
C ILE A 55 9.51 -1.18 -6.17
N TYR A 56 8.63 -1.37 -5.20
CA TYR A 56 8.65 -0.69 -3.92
C TYR A 56 8.97 -1.67 -2.78
N VAL A 57 9.90 -1.29 -1.92
CA VAL A 57 10.24 -1.97 -0.66
C VAL A 57 9.66 -1.17 0.50
N LEU A 58 8.79 -1.81 1.27
CA LEU A 58 8.03 -1.22 2.37
C LEU A 58 8.79 -1.44 3.67
N GLN A 59 9.36 -0.37 4.21
CA GLN A 59 10.23 -0.40 5.38
C GLN A 59 9.44 -0.14 6.66
N GLY A 60 9.61 -1.04 7.63
CA GLY A 60 8.90 -0.99 8.90
C GLY A 60 7.40 -1.28 8.78
N LYS A 61 6.69 -0.99 9.87
CA LYS A 61 5.23 -1.18 9.92
C LYS A 61 4.51 -0.07 9.16
N MET A 62 3.35 -0.42 8.63
CA MET A 62 2.41 0.53 8.04
C MET A 62 2.01 1.62 9.05
N ASP A 63 1.79 2.84 8.56
CA ASP A 63 1.18 3.95 9.32
C ASP A 63 -0.32 3.70 9.56
N SER A 64 -0.58 2.74 10.45
CA SER A 64 -1.93 2.34 10.88
C SER A 64 -2.68 3.45 11.61
N ALA A 65 -1.99 4.38 12.26
CA ALA A 65 -2.60 5.49 12.97
C ALA A 65 -3.26 6.46 11.98
N THR A 66 -2.54 6.85 10.93
CA THR A 66 -3.10 7.71 9.87
C THR A 66 -4.22 7.00 9.13
N MET A 67 -4.06 5.72 8.77
CA MET A 67 -5.13 4.98 8.07
C MET A 67 -6.42 4.88 8.89
N ARG A 68 -6.33 4.67 10.21
CA ARG A 68 -7.52 4.70 11.08
C ARG A 68 -8.21 6.07 11.07
N ARG A 69 -7.44 7.17 11.13
CA ARG A 69 -7.98 8.53 11.04
C ARG A 69 -8.63 8.83 9.70
N GLU A 70 -8.13 8.24 8.61
CA GLU A 70 -8.72 8.32 7.28
C GLU A 70 -9.96 7.40 7.08
N GLY A 71 -10.42 6.73 8.14
CA GLY A 71 -11.63 5.91 8.12
C GLY A 71 -11.44 4.50 7.56
N PHE A 72 -10.21 4.00 7.44
CA PHE A 72 -9.99 2.61 7.05
C PHE A 72 -10.42 1.66 8.19
N PRO A 73 -11.17 0.58 7.89
CA PRO A 73 -11.56 -0.41 8.88
C PRO A 73 -10.35 -1.06 9.54
N TYR A 74 -10.42 -1.26 10.86
CA TYR A 74 -9.34 -1.92 11.61
C TYR A 74 -8.99 -3.31 11.05
N ARG A 75 -10.02 -4.09 10.64
CA ARG A 75 -9.84 -5.40 10.02
C ARG A 75 -8.97 -5.33 8.78
N PHE A 76 -9.20 -4.35 7.91
CA PHE A 76 -8.39 -4.11 6.71
C PHE A 76 -6.95 -3.76 7.08
N ILE A 77 -6.74 -2.76 7.95
CA ILE A 77 -5.40 -2.30 8.36
C ILE A 77 -4.57 -3.44 8.96
N LYS A 78 -5.20 -4.30 9.78
CA LYS A 78 -4.54 -5.44 10.41
C LYS A 78 -3.96 -6.42 9.39
N GLN A 79 -4.61 -6.61 8.24
CA GLN A 79 -4.12 -7.50 7.18
C GLN A 79 -2.81 -7.03 6.54
N PHE A 80 -2.50 -5.73 6.65
CA PHE A 80 -1.36 -5.10 5.98
C PHE A 80 -0.30 -4.53 6.92
N THR A 81 -0.45 -4.70 8.24
CA THR A 81 0.44 -4.07 9.24
C THR A 81 1.93 -4.40 9.01
N SER A 82 2.22 -5.62 8.57
CA SER A 82 3.58 -6.11 8.26
C SER A 82 3.81 -6.28 6.75
N GLY A 83 3.04 -5.60 5.90
CA GLY A 83 3.11 -5.74 4.45
C GLY A 83 1.99 -6.57 3.84
N PHE A 84 2.15 -6.96 2.58
CA PHE A 84 1.19 -7.66 1.75
C PHE A 84 1.27 -9.18 1.99
N SER A 85 0.22 -9.79 2.50
CA SER A 85 0.10 -11.26 2.59
C SER A 85 -0.12 -11.88 1.20
N ARG A 86 -0.07 -13.22 1.07
CA ARG A 86 -0.37 -13.89 -0.22
C ARG A 86 -1.81 -13.63 -0.70
N ARG A 87 -2.74 -13.42 0.24
CA ARG A 87 -4.17 -13.16 0.00
C ARG A 87 -4.51 -11.68 -0.12
N TRP A 88 -3.51 -10.80 -0.25
CA TRP A 88 -3.72 -9.35 -0.25
C TRP A 88 -4.75 -8.87 -1.28
N LYS A 89 -4.79 -9.51 -2.47
CA LYS A 89 -5.74 -9.15 -3.53
C LYS A 89 -7.18 -9.38 -3.10
N GLU A 90 -7.45 -10.49 -2.40
CA GLU A 90 -8.79 -10.79 -1.86
C GLU A 90 -9.20 -9.72 -0.85
N TYR A 91 -8.32 -9.37 0.09
CA TYR A 91 -8.61 -8.33 1.10
C TYR A 91 -8.85 -6.94 0.49
N VAL A 92 -8.08 -6.58 -0.55
CA VAL A 92 -8.30 -5.33 -1.28
C VAL A 92 -9.63 -5.38 -2.02
N GLN A 93 -9.93 -6.48 -2.72
CA GLN A 93 -11.15 -6.62 -3.49
C GLN A 93 -12.39 -6.54 -2.60
N GLU A 94 -12.41 -7.28 -1.48
CA GLU A 94 -13.48 -7.23 -0.47
C GLU A 94 -13.69 -5.80 0.04
N PHE A 95 -12.61 -5.15 0.50
CA PHE A 95 -12.66 -3.78 0.99
C PHE A 95 -13.17 -2.78 -0.05
N LEU A 96 -12.71 -2.87 -1.30
CA LEU A 96 -13.14 -1.97 -2.37
C LEU A 96 -14.60 -2.20 -2.77
N GLN A 97 -15.07 -3.44 -2.75
CA GLN A 97 -16.49 -3.76 -2.99
C GLN A 97 -17.39 -3.19 -1.90
N GLU A 98 -16.99 -3.28 -0.63
CA GLU A 98 -17.72 -2.69 0.49
C GLU A 98 -17.87 -1.17 0.35
N ARG A 99 -16.85 -0.46 -0.16
CA ARG A 99 -16.90 0.99 -0.35
C ARG A 99 -17.73 1.47 -1.55
N ARG A 100 -18.16 0.56 -2.43
CA ARG A 100 -19.03 0.88 -3.58
C ARG A 100 -20.51 0.68 -3.28
N ARG A 101 -20.83 0.02 -2.16
CA ARG A 101 -22.18 -0.15 -1.65
C ARG A 101 -22.61 1.09 -0.89
#